data_AF-A0A963EQ45-F1
#
_entry.id   AF-A0A963EQ45-F1
#
_cell.length_a   1.000
_cell.length_b   1.000
_cell.length_c   1.000
_cell.angle_alpha   90.00
_cell.angle_beta   90.00
_cell.angle_gamma   90.00
#
_symmetry.space_group_name_H-M   'P 1'
#
loop_
_entity.id
_entity.type
_entity.pdbx_description
1 polymer ?
#
loop_
_entity_poly.entity_id
_entity_poly.type
_entity_poly.pdbx_seq_one_letter_code
_entity_poly.pdbx_strand_id
1 'polypeptide(L)'
;ALHSRGRQRDQIWAALTRREVYATSGPRTLLWFDLINAPAPASILPMGSDVAMDYTPRFQVRAVGSFKQLPGCPDHARQGLPPERLARLCRGECYNPSEERKRITRIEVVRIRPQQYPGEPVAPLIEDPWLVLPCAGEPAGCSVEFSDPDFGTGRRDSLYYVRAIEEPSLAVNGAQLDCSVDAAGTCRRINPRAAGREDDRLAPIEERAWSSPIFVDYAMPDGVAGRP
;
A
#
# COMPACT_ATOMS: atom_id res chain seq x y z
N ALA A 1 6.71 -6.37 -2.94
CA ALA A 1 7.51 -6.98 -1.86
C ALA A 1 6.68 -8.06 -1.16
N LEU A 2 7.31 -8.90 -0.36
CA LEU A 2 6.66 -10.04 0.30
C LEU A 2 7.32 -10.33 1.64
N HIS A 3 6.53 -10.79 2.62
CA HIS A 3 7.02 -11.22 3.92
C HIS A 3 7.40 -12.70 3.86
N SER A 4 8.69 -12.98 3.70
CA SER A 4 9.21 -14.36 3.71
C SER A 4 10.15 -14.60 4.89
N ARG A 5 10.15 -15.86 5.35
CA ARG A 5 11.08 -16.35 6.40
C ARG A 5 12.52 -16.45 5.89
N GLY A 6 12.75 -16.37 4.59
CA GLY A 6 14.10 -16.39 4.02
C GLY A 6 14.10 -16.11 2.52
N ARG A 7 15.23 -16.38 1.88
CA ARG A 7 15.47 -16.05 0.46
C ARG A 7 15.48 -17.28 -0.46
N GLN A 8 15.18 -18.46 0.08
CA GLN A 8 15.08 -19.67 -0.75
C GLN A 8 13.78 -19.69 -1.54
N ARG A 9 13.80 -20.35 -2.71
CA ARG A 9 12.66 -20.41 -3.64
C ARG A 9 11.36 -20.83 -2.94
N ASP A 10 11.41 -21.91 -2.15
CA ASP A 10 10.22 -22.45 -1.50
C ASP A 10 9.66 -21.51 -0.44
N GLN A 11 10.54 -20.76 0.25
CA GLN A 11 10.14 -19.78 1.25
C GLN A 11 9.50 -18.54 0.62
N ILE A 12 10.00 -18.11 -0.54
CA ILE A 12 9.41 -17.03 -1.33
C ILE A 12 8.06 -17.47 -1.89
N TRP A 13 8.00 -18.66 -2.48
CA TRP A 13 6.77 -19.24 -3.02
C TRP A 13 5.70 -19.39 -1.93
N ALA A 14 6.07 -19.87 -0.75
CA ALA A 14 5.15 -19.99 0.36
C ALA A 14 4.54 -18.64 0.79
N ALA A 15 5.32 -17.55 0.80
CA ALA A 15 4.81 -16.23 1.12
C ALA A 15 3.85 -15.68 0.06
N LEU A 16 4.14 -15.93 -1.23
CA LEU A 16 3.23 -15.61 -2.33
C LEU A 16 1.91 -16.39 -2.21
N THR A 17 1.97 -17.69 -1.93
CA THR A 17 0.79 -18.54 -1.73
C THR A 17 -0.05 -18.10 -0.54
N ARG A 18 0.59 -17.69 0.57
CA ARG A 18 -0.12 -17.11 1.74
C ARG A 18 -0.63 -15.69 1.51
N ARG A 19 -0.34 -15.08 0.35
CA ARG A 19 -0.70 -13.69 0.00
C ARG A 19 -0.12 -12.66 0.97
N GLU A 20 0.97 -12.96 1.67
CA GLU A 20 1.67 -12.02 2.58
C GLU A 20 2.54 -11.05 1.76
N VAL A 21 1.90 -10.30 0.86
CA VAL A 21 2.52 -9.44 -0.14
C VAL A 21 1.99 -8.02 -0.07
N TYR A 22 2.79 -7.09 -0.57
CA TYR A 22 2.37 -5.71 -0.76
C TYR A 22 3.08 -5.11 -1.98
N ALA A 23 2.42 -4.18 -2.65
CA ALA A 23 2.98 -3.45 -3.77
C ALA A 23 3.50 -2.08 -3.33
N THR A 24 4.40 -1.48 -4.10
CA THR A 24 4.88 -0.10 -3.92
C THR A 24 4.86 0.60 -5.26
N SER A 25 4.46 1.88 -5.31
CA SER A 25 4.41 2.65 -6.58
C SER A 25 5.78 3.09 -7.09
N GLY A 26 6.80 3.05 -6.24
CA GLY A 26 8.17 3.38 -6.63
C GLY A 26 9.19 2.79 -5.66
N PRO A 27 9.61 3.55 -4.64
CA PRO A 27 10.76 3.20 -3.80
C PRO A 27 10.41 2.12 -2.75
N ARG A 28 11.44 1.63 -2.05
CA ARG A 28 11.36 0.45 -1.16
C ARG A 28 10.71 0.76 0.19
N THR A 29 9.48 1.28 0.18
CA THR A 29 8.63 1.45 1.36
C THR A 29 8.31 0.08 1.94
N LEU A 30 8.28 -0.04 3.27
CA LEU A 30 7.94 -1.28 3.97
C LEU A 30 6.56 -1.15 4.60
N LEU A 31 5.78 -2.21 4.55
CA LEU A 31 4.40 -2.23 5.04
C LEU A 31 4.07 -3.55 5.73
N TRP A 32 3.43 -3.46 6.89
CA TRP A 32 2.80 -4.53 7.65
C TRP A 32 1.37 -4.13 7.99
N PHE A 33 0.47 -5.09 7.94
CA PHE A 33 -0.95 -4.92 8.22
C PHE A 33 -1.45 -6.22 8.82
N ASP A 34 -1.87 -6.16 10.08
CA ASP A 34 -2.19 -7.32 10.88
C ASP A 34 -3.57 -7.11 11.54
N LEU A 35 -4.42 -8.13 11.52
CA LEU A 35 -5.57 -8.25 12.42
C LEU A 35 -5.04 -8.72 13.78
N ILE A 36 -5.31 -7.98 14.86
CA ILE A 36 -4.68 -8.19 16.18
C ILE A 36 -5.62 -8.79 17.24
N ASN A 37 -6.84 -9.14 16.86
CA ASN A 37 -7.81 -9.82 17.70
C ASN A 37 -8.48 -10.98 16.95
N ALA A 38 -7.69 -11.74 16.19
CA ALA A 38 -8.22 -12.91 15.49
C ALA A 38 -8.72 -13.97 16.50
N PRO A 39 -9.72 -14.79 16.14
CA PRO A 39 -10.11 -15.94 16.95
C PRO A 39 -8.93 -16.90 17.22
N ALA A 40 -9.06 -17.69 18.29
CA ALA A 40 -8.09 -18.72 18.60
C ALA A 40 -7.96 -19.73 17.42
N PRO A 41 -6.76 -20.31 17.17
CA PRO A 41 -5.55 -20.21 18.00
C PRO A 41 -4.58 -19.07 17.63
N ALA A 42 -4.83 -18.31 16.57
CA ALA A 42 -3.82 -17.41 16.00
C ALA A 42 -3.64 -16.11 16.80
N SER A 43 -4.73 -15.49 17.29
CA SER A 43 -4.79 -14.15 17.91
C SER A 43 -4.32 -12.97 17.04
N ILE A 44 -3.34 -13.18 16.16
CA ILE A 44 -2.86 -12.23 15.15
C ILE A 44 -2.85 -12.91 13.79
N LEU A 45 -3.39 -12.24 12.77
CA LEU A 45 -3.36 -12.70 11.38
C LEU A 45 -2.79 -11.61 10.46
N PRO A 46 -1.78 -11.91 9.62
CA PRO A 46 -1.18 -10.92 8.73
C PRO A 46 -2.05 -10.65 7.49
N MET A 47 -1.69 -9.61 6.75
CA MET A 47 -2.21 -9.33 5.41
C MET A 47 -2.20 -10.58 4.53
N GLY A 48 -3.25 -10.75 3.72
CA GLY A 48 -3.45 -11.96 2.90
C GLY A 48 -4.20 -13.10 3.59
N SER A 49 -4.57 -12.93 4.87
CA SER A 49 -5.36 -13.90 5.62
C SER A 49 -6.86 -13.80 5.30
N ASP A 50 -7.56 -14.91 5.46
CA ASP A 50 -9.01 -14.96 5.59
C ASP A 50 -9.36 -15.41 7.01
N VAL A 51 -10.41 -14.83 7.59
CA VAL A 51 -10.87 -15.15 8.94
C VAL A 51 -12.38 -15.06 9.01
N ALA A 52 -12.99 -15.90 9.84
CA ALA A 52 -14.40 -15.82 10.19
C ALA A 52 -14.54 -15.30 11.62
N MET A 53 -15.30 -14.23 11.84
CA MET A 53 -15.56 -13.67 13.17
C MET A 53 -16.88 -12.88 13.22
N ASP A 54 -17.36 -12.60 14.43
CA ASP A 54 -18.68 -11.97 14.67
C ASP A 54 -18.60 -10.68 15.50
N TYR A 55 -17.41 -10.29 15.94
CA TYR A 55 -17.14 -9.07 16.71
C TYR A 55 -16.25 -8.09 15.95
N THR A 56 -16.20 -6.85 16.44
CA THR A 56 -15.39 -5.75 15.88
C THR A 56 -13.94 -6.17 15.61
N PRO A 57 -13.49 -6.22 14.34
CA PRO A 57 -12.11 -6.49 14.02
C PRO A 57 -11.24 -5.30 14.39
N ARG A 58 -10.06 -5.57 14.96
CA ARG A 58 -9.05 -4.59 15.33
C ARG A 58 -7.79 -4.86 14.54
N PHE A 59 -7.23 -3.83 13.95
CA PHE A 59 -6.07 -3.94 13.09
C PHE A 59 -4.93 -3.06 13.57
N GLN A 60 -3.71 -3.47 13.25
CA GLN A 60 -2.50 -2.67 13.38
C GLN A 60 -1.83 -2.53 12.01
N VAL A 61 -1.42 -1.32 11.68
CA VAL A 61 -0.62 -1.02 10.49
C VAL A 61 0.71 -0.49 10.95
N ARG A 62 1.80 -1.02 10.38
CA ARG A 62 3.15 -0.47 10.53
C ARG A 62 3.72 -0.18 9.16
N ALA A 63 4.28 0.99 8.98
CA ALA A 63 4.89 1.39 7.72
C ALA A 63 6.19 2.14 7.95
N VAL A 64 7.17 1.93 7.08
CA VAL A 64 8.45 2.63 7.12
C VAL A 64 8.74 3.14 5.72
N GLY A 65 8.96 4.45 5.61
CA GLY A 65 9.26 5.08 4.33
C GLY A 65 10.58 4.59 3.74
N SER A 66 10.70 4.76 2.43
CA SER A 66 11.88 4.38 1.69
C SER A 66 13.11 5.23 2.04
N PHE A 67 14.30 4.73 1.76
CA PHE A 67 15.52 5.53 1.91
C PHE A 67 15.59 6.64 0.87
N LYS A 68 15.97 7.85 1.30
CA LYS A 68 16.33 8.93 0.37
C LYS A 68 17.54 8.50 -0.45
N GLN A 69 17.51 8.75 -1.76
CA GLN A 69 18.60 8.38 -2.66
C GLN A 69 19.65 9.48 -2.70
N LEU A 70 20.91 9.09 -2.57
CA LEU A 70 22.07 9.91 -2.91
C LEU A 70 22.27 9.87 -4.43
N PRO A 71 22.85 10.92 -5.04
CA PRO A 71 23.13 10.92 -6.47
C PRO A 71 24.13 9.82 -6.84
N GLY A 72 24.01 9.30 -8.05
CA GLY A 72 25.04 8.43 -8.62
C GLY A 72 24.96 6.97 -8.16
N CYS A 73 26.12 6.30 -8.16
CA CYS A 73 26.24 4.90 -7.76
C CYS A 73 27.09 4.71 -6.50
N PRO A 74 26.75 3.75 -5.63
CA PRO A 74 27.52 3.47 -4.43
C PRO A 74 28.88 2.80 -4.77
N ASP A 75 29.85 2.87 -3.85
CA ASP A 75 31.21 2.35 -4.07
C ASP A 75 31.25 0.87 -4.43
N HIS A 76 30.42 0.05 -3.78
CA HIS A 76 30.37 -1.38 -4.08
C HIS A 76 29.93 -1.66 -5.54
N ALA A 77 29.07 -0.80 -6.11
CA ALA A 77 28.66 -0.92 -7.52
C ALA A 77 29.80 -0.52 -8.46
N ARG A 78 30.55 0.55 -8.11
CA ARG A 78 31.74 0.99 -8.86
C ARG A 78 32.87 -0.03 -8.84
N GLN A 79 33.04 -0.76 -7.75
CA GLN A 79 34.05 -1.81 -7.61
C GLN A 79 33.65 -3.10 -8.34
N GLY A 80 32.35 -3.40 -8.42
CA GLY A 80 31.84 -4.64 -9.02
C GLY A 80 31.63 -4.59 -10.53
N LEU A 81 31.51 -3.40 -11.14
CA LEU A 81 31.23 -3.25 -12.57
C LEU A 81 32.11 -2.17 -13.21
N PRO A 82 32.65 -2.41 -14.43
CA PRO A 82 33.34 -1.38 -15.19
C PRO A 82 32.45 -0.15 -15.46
N PRO A 83 33.03 1.07 -15.56
CA PRO A 83 32.28 2.31 -15.75
C PRO A 83 31.31 2.29 -16.93
N GLU A 84 31.70 1.73 -18.07
CA GLU A 84 30.88 1.62 -19.27
C GLU A 84 29.67 0.69 -19.07
N ARG A 85 29.82 -0.36 -18.26
CA ARG A 85 28.72 -1.27 -17.92
C ARG A 85 27.76 -0.59 -16.95
N LEU A 86 28.27 0.15 -15.98
CA LEU A 86 27.49 0.94 -15.03
C LEU A 86 26.66 2.02 -15.74
N ALA A 87 27.28 2.77 -16.66
CA ALA A 87 26.60 3.77 -17.48
C ALA A 87 25.51 3.14 -18.36
N ARG A 88 25.76 1.96 -18.95
CA ARG A 88 24.75 1.27 -19.76
C ARG A 88 23.57 0.75 -18.95
N LEU A 89 23.81 0.17 -17.76
CA LEU A 89 22.77 -0.48 -16.96
C LEU A 89 21.97 0.52 -16.11
N CYS A 90 22.68 1.45 -15.47
CA CYS A 90 22.13 2.36 -14.47
C CYS A 90 22.02 3.80 -14.98
N ARG A 91 22.59 4.12 -16.16
CA ARG A 91 22.67 5.49 -16.68
C ARG A 91 23.29 6.49 -15.69
N GLY A 92 24.20 6.00 -14.87
CA GLY A 92 24.86 6.79 -13.83
C GLY A 92 24.08 6.87 -12.51
N GLU A 93 22.81 6.47 -12.46
CA GLU A 93 21.96 6.54 -11.26
C GLU A 93 21.62 5.12 -10.77
N CYS A 94 22.32 4.66 -9.73
CA CYS A 94 22.06 3.36 -9.12
C CYS A 94 21.14 3.49 -7.90
N TYR A 95 20.70 2.36 -7.35
CA TYR A 95 20.17 2.36 -5.98
C TYR A 95 21.28 2.73 -5.00
N ASN A 96 21.26 3.97 -4.53
CA ASN A 96 22.28 4.57 -3.67
C ASN A 96 21.60 5.16 -2.42
N PRO A 97 21.15 4.31 -1.48
CA PRO A 97 20.40 4.77 -0.32
C PRO A 97 21.31 5.57 0.63
N SER A 98 20.78 6.67 1.14
CA SER A 98 21.33 7.33 2.33
C SER A 98 20.88 6.63 3.61
N GLU A 99 21.37 7.11 4.75
CA GLU A 99 20.92 6.70 6.09
C GLU A 99 19.56 7.32 6.48
N GLU A 100 19.08 8.30 5.70
CA GLU A 100 17.80 8.96 5.96
C GLU A 100 16.65 8.26 5.23
N ARG A 101 15.52 8.14 5.93
CA ARG A 101 14.26 7.69 5.34
C ARG A 101 13.33 8.85 5.08
N LYS A 102 12.54 8.69 4.03
CA LYS A 102 11.37 9.51 3.82
C LYS A 102 10.31 9.19 4.87
N ARG A 103 9.48 10.18 5.19
CA ARG A 103 8.44 10.08 6.21
C ARG A 103 7.19 9.42 5.63
N ILE A 104 6.49 8.63 6.44
CA ILE A 104 5.10 8.25 6.15
C ILE A 104 4.22 9.37 6.70
N THR A 105 3.37 9.96 5.86
CA THR A 105 2.49 11.10 6.22
C THR A 105 1.14 10.62 6.74
N ARG A 106 0.59 9.55 6.17
CA ARG A 106 -0.70 8.97 6.57
C ARG A 106 -0.82 7.52 6.14
N ILE A 107 -1.72 6.81 6.82
CA ILE A 107 -2.27 5.52 6.39
C ILE A 107 -3.70 5.74 5.93
N GLU A 108 -4.03 5.28 4.74
CA GLU A 108 -5.40 5.24 4.23
C GLU A 108 -5.91 3.80 4.32
N VAL A 109 -7.11 3.62 4.89
CA VAL A 109 -7.77 2.32 4.99
C VAL A 109 -8.88 2.28 3.95
N VAL A 110 -8.93 1.19 3.18
CA VAL A 110 -10.02 0.92 2.25
C VAL A 110 -10.83 -0.25 2.78
N ARG A 111 -12.16 -0.08 2.81
CA ARG A 111 -13.11 -1.10 3.23
C ARG A 111 -14.01 -1.43 2.05
N ILE A 112 -14.10 -2.70 1.70
CA ILE A 112 -14.98 -3.17 0.62
C ILE A 112 -15.89 -4.26 1.17
N ARG A 113 -17.17 -4.18 0.85
CA ARG A 113 -18.16 -5.19 1.21
C ARG A 113 -18.65 -5.94 -0.04
N PRO A 114 -18.62 -7.28 -0.05
CA PRO A 114 -19.18 -8.05 -1.16
C PRO A 114 -20.69 -7.80 -1.31
N GLN A 115 -21.19 -7.90 -2.54
CA GLN A 115 -22.64 -7.88 -2.80
C GLN A 115 -23.29 -9.13 -2.19
N GLN A 116 -24.45 -8.98 -1.54
CA GLN A 116 -25.22 -10.08 -0.95
C GLN A 116 -26.37 -10.55 -1.83
N TYR A 117 -26.83 -9.73 -2.78
CA TYR A 117 -27.92 -10.07 -3.69
C TYR A 117 -27.71 -9.48 -5.09
N PRO A 118 -28.25 -10.12 -6.15
CA PRO A 118 -28.19 -9.58 -7.50
C PRO A 118 -28.79 -8.18 -7.56
N GLY A 119 -28.03 -7.22 -8.11
CA GLY A 119 -28.47 -5.84 -8.27
C GLY A 119 -28.25 -4.92 -7.06
N GLU A 120 -27.62 -5.38 -5.96
CA GLU A 120 -27.18 -4.48 -4.89
C GLU A 120 -26.26 -3.38 -5.46
N PRO A 121 -26.54 -2.08 -5.23
CA PRO A 121 -25.67 -1.02 -5.73
C PRO A 121 -24.24 -1.16 -5.22
N VAL A 122 -23.25 -1.16 -6.13
CA VAL A 122 -21.82 -1.37 -5.80
C VAL A 122 -21.17 -0.13 -5.19
N ALA A 123 -21.56 1.07 -5.63
CA ALA A 123 -20.96 2.34 -5.18
C ALA A 123 -20.89 2.50 -3.65
N PRO A 124 -21.94 2.24 -2.85
CA PRO A 124 -21.87 2.35 -1.40
C PRO A 124 -21.07 1.22 -0.72
N LEU A 125 -20.66 0.19 -1.47
CA LEU A 125 -19.93 -0.96 -0.92
C LEU A 125 -18.41 -0.80 -0.98
N ILE A 126 -17.90 0.22 -1.67
CA ILE A 126 -16.48 0.52 -1.80
C ILE A 126 -16.22 1.85 -1.11
N GLU A 127 -15.60 1.79 0.06
CA GLU A 127 -15.22 2.97 0.83
C GLU A 127 -13.71 3.20 0.68
N ASP A 128 -13.35 4.11 -0.23
CA ASP A 128 -11.98 4.42 -0.62
C ASP A 128 -11.72 5.95 -0.64
N PRO A 129 -11.02 6.50 0.37
CA PRO A 129 -10.66 5.87 1.64
C PRO A 129 -11.86 5.80 2.60
N TRP A 130 -11.93 4.75 3.41
CA TRP A 130 -12.83 4.67 4.56
C TRP A 130 -12.29 5.46 5.76
N LEU A 131 -11.00 5.28 6.07
CA LEU A 131 -10.30 6.04 7.12
C LEU A 131 -9.02 6.65 6.56
N VAL A 132 -8.68 7.83 7.08
CA VAL A 132 -7.39 8.48 6.86
C VAL A 132 -6.76 8.76 8.22
N LEU A 133 -5.67 8.06 8.53
CA LEU A 133 -5.00 8.08 9.82
C LEU A 133 -3.67 8.85 9.68
N PRO A 134 -3.54 10.05 10.26
CA PRO A 134 -2.31 10.82 10.15
C PRO A 134 -1.17 10.16 10.92
N CYS A 135 0.04 10.27 10.37
CA CYS A 135 1.27 9.84 11.01
C CYS A 135 2.05 11.05 11.53
N ALA A 136 2.77 10.90 12.64
CA ALA A 136 3.61 11.97 13.21
C ALA A 136 4.80 12.36 12.30
N GLY A 137 5.08 11.58 11.25
CA GLY A 137 6.18 11.84 10.33
C GLY A 137 7.55 11.51 10.91
N GLU A 138 7.62 10.54 11.82
CA GLU A 138 8.86 10.06 12.44
C GLU A 138 9.71 9.24 11.45
N PRO A 139 11.05 9.40 11.45
CA PRO A 139 11.94 8.60 10.59
C PRO A 139 11.90 7.10 10.88
N ALA A 140 11.55 6.71 12.11
CA ALA A 140 11.40 5.32 12.51
C ALA A 140 10.19 4.61 11.86
N GLY A 141 9.28 5.37 11.25
CA GLY A 141 8.07 4.88 10.61
C GLY A 141 6.79 5.35 11.32
N CYS A 142 5.67 4.76 10.90
CA CYS A 142 4.34 5.02 11.43
C CYS A 142 3.71 3.72 11.91
N SER A 143 3.08 3.76 13.09
CA SER A 143 2.28 2.66 13.65
C SER A 143 0.93 3.20 14.09
N VAL A 144 -0.15 2.64 13.54
CA VAL A 144 -1.52 3.04 13.86
C VAL A 144 -2.38 1.81 14.09
N GLU A 145 -3.39 1.94 14.94
CA GLU A 145 -4.42 0.94 15.15
C GLU A 145 -5.79 1.52 14.79
N PHE A 146 -6.66 0.68 14.25
CA PHE A 146 -8.05 1.05 13.97
C PHE A 146 -8.96 -0.17 14.14
N SER A 147 -10.27 0.07 14.17
CA SER A 147 -11.28 -0.98 14.26
C SER A 147 -12.49 -0.66 13.42
N ASP A 148 -13.24 -1.69 13.01
CA ASP A 148 -14.57 -1.54 12.40
C ASP A 148 -15.69 -1.83 13.41
N PRO A 149 -16.20 -0.80 14.12
CA PRO A 149 -17.29 -1.00 15.08
C PRO A 149 -18.59 -1.45 14.39
N ASP A 150 -18.77 -1.14 13.11
CA ASP A 150 -19.99 -1.47 12.37
C ASP A 150 -20.02 -2.94 11.92
N PHE A 151 -18.89 -3.63 11.91
CA PHE A 151 -18.78 -5.00 11.38
C PHE A 151 -19.75 -5.98 12.05
N GLY A 152 -19.72 -6.04 13.39
CA GLY A 152 -20.55 -6.99 14.15
C GLY A 152 -22.06 -6.69 14.03
N THR A 153 -22.44 -5.41 14.00
CA THR A 153 -23.84 -4.99 13.81
C THR A 153 -24.30 -5.10 12.37
N GLY A 154 -23.38 -4.92 11.41
CA GLY A 154 -23.63 -4.95 9.98
C GLY A 154 -23.84 -6.35 9.44
N ARG A 155 -23.36 -7.38 10.16
CA ARG A 155 -23.59 -8.81 9.88
C ARG A 155 -23.29 -9.19 8.43
N ARG A 156 -22.18 -8.66 7.90
CA ARG A 156 -21.76 -8.91 6.52
C ARG A 156 -20.26 -8.94 6.39
N ASP A 157 -19.82 -9.75 5.43
CA ASP A 157 -18.42 -9.88 5.07
C ASP A 157 -17.84 -8.52 4.69
N SER A 158 -16.58 -8.32 5.06
CA SER A 158 -15.83 -7.11 4.74
C SER A 158 -14.38 -7.49 4.48
N LEU A 159 -13.78 -6.87 3.47
CA LEU A 159 -12.35 -6.95 3.23
C LEU A 159 -11.73 -5.58 3.46
N TYR A 160 -10.51 -5.60 3.99
CA TYR A 160 -9.76 -4.41 4.33
C TYR A 160 -8.38 -4.48 3.70
N TYR A 161 -7.94 -3.39 3.09
CA TYR A 161 -6.53 -3.21 2.75
C TYR A 161 -6.11 -1.79 3.05
N VAL A 162 -4.81 -1.56 3.18
CA VAL A 162 -4.28 -0.27 3.58
C VAL A 162 -3.28 0.27 2.57
N ARG A 163 -3.19 1.60 2.51
CA ARG A 163 -2.17 2.33 1.78
C ARG A 163 -1.32 3.15 2.75
N ALA A 164 -0.02 2.91 2.76
CA ALA A 164 0.91 3.82 3.44
C ALA A 164 1.36 4.88 2.45
N ILE A 165 1.16 6.15 2.78
CA ILE A 165 1.49 7.28 1.92
C ILE A 165 2.78 7.94 2.42
N GLU A 166 3.76 8.04 1.54
CA GLU A 166 5.04 8.69 1.81
C GLU A 166 4.95 10.20 1.58
N GLU A 167 5.86 10.97 2.18
CA GLU A 167 5.97 12.40 1.90
C GLU A 167 6.20 12.67 0.40
N PRO A 168 5.68 13.78 -0.14
CA PRO A 168 5.81 14.09 -1.55
C PRO A 168 7.27 14.10 -2.02
N SER A 169 7.52 13.52 -3.18
CA SER A 169 8.82 13.57 -3.83
C SER A 169 8.69 13.76 -5.33
N LEU A 170 9.70 14.37 -5.94
CA LEU A 170 9.70 14.61 -7.38
C LEU A 170 9.81 13.29 -8.13
N ALA A 171 8.93 13.10 -9.11
CA ALA A 171 9.01 11.99 -10.06
C ALA A 171 8.83 12.47 -11.48
N VAL A 172 9.54 11.80 -12.39
CA VAL A 172 9.34 11.96 -13.84
C VAL A 172 7.91 11.61 -14.18
N ASN A 173 7.25 12.46 -14.96
CA ASN A 173 5.84 12.31 -15.30
C ASN A 173 4.91 12.23 -14.07
N GLY A 174 5.25 12.93 -12.98
CA GLY A 174 4.40 12.99 -11.78
C GLY A 174 3.07 13.74 -11.99
N ALA A 175 2.99 14.59 -13.02
CA ALA A 175 1.81 15.35 -13.42
C ALA A 175 1.54 15.16 -14.91
N GLN A 176 0.96 14.00 -15.26
CA GLN A 176 0.73 13.60 -16.66
C GLN A 176 -0.48 14.28 -17.31
N LEU A 177 -1.36 14.84 -16.48
CA LEU A 177 -2.62 15.43 -16.89
C LEU A 177 -2.69 16.85 -16.34
N ASP A 178 -2.82 17.83 -17.24
CA ASP A 178 -3.15 19.21 -16.88
C ASP A 178 -4.63 19.44 -17.16
N CYS A 179 -5.29 20.33 -16.42
CA CYS A 179 -6.66 20.72 -16.73
C CYS A 179 -6.78 22.18 -17.17
N SER A 180 -7.49 22.40 -18.27
CA SER A 180 -7.99 23.74 -18.63
C SER A 180 -9.22 24.04 -17.80
N VAL A 181 -9.10 25.00 -16.89
CA VAL A 181 -10.18 25.44 -16.02
C VAL A 181 -10.99 26.58 -16.65
N ASP A 182 -12.27 26.66 -16.33
CA ASP A 182 -13.09 27.84 -16.65
C ASP A 182 -12.92 28.97 -15.60
N ALA A 183 -13.63 30.09 -15.79
CA ALA A 183 -13.58 31.23 -14.89
C ALA A 183 -14.02 30.91 -13.44
N ALA A 184 -14.72 29.78 -13.21
CA ALA A 184 -15.11 29.31 -11.89
C ALA A 184 -14.11 28.29 -11.31
N GLY A 185 -12.98 28.03 -11.99
CA GLY A 185 -11.98 27.06 -11.58
C GLY A 185 -12.36 25.61 -11.86
N THR A 186 -13.46 25.36 -12.61
CA THR A 186 -13.92 24.01 -12.90
C THR A 186 -13.14 23.42 -14.07
N CYS A 187 -12.67 22.18 -13.90
CA CYS A 187 -11.95 21.45 -14.93
C CYS A 187 -12.86 21.13 -16.13
N ARG A 188 -12.63 21.77 -17.29
CA ARG A 188 -13.44 21.57 -18.51
C ARG A 188 -12.81 20.58 -19.50
N ARG A 189 -11.48 20.52 -19.53
CA ARG A 189 -10.74 19.68 -20.47
C ARG A 189 -9.46 19.18 -19.86
N ILE A 190 -9.28 17.87 -19.89
CA ILE A 190 -8.02 17.22 -19.53
C ILE A 190 -7.09 17.26 -20.75
N ASN A 191 -5.90 17.82 -20.55
CA ASN A 191 -4.83 17.89 -21.53
C ASN A 191 -3.75 16.89 -21.12
N PRO A 192 -3.52 15.82 -21.90
CA PRO A 192 -2.39 14.94 -21.68
C PRO A 192 -1.09 15.71 -21.90
N ARG A 193 -0.19 15.68 -20.92
CA ARG A 193 1.10 16.34 -20.99
C ARG A 193 2.13 15.38 -21.60
N ALA A 194 2.18 15.29 -22.93
CA ALA A 194 3.05 14.34 -23.65
C ALA A 194 4.54 14.64 -23.43
N ALA A 195 5.28 13.77 -22.71
CA ALA A 195 6.69 13.96 -22.38
C ALA A 195 7.56 14.27 -23.62
N GLY A 196 8.25 15.42 -23.60
CA GLY A 196 9.27 15.77 -24.59
C GLY A 196 10.64 15.28 -24.13
N ARG A 197 11.58 15.05 -25.06
CA ARG A 197 12.91 14.46 -24.77
C ARG A 197 13.86 15.34 -23.96
N GLU A 198 13.55 16.62 -23.75
CA GLU A 198 14.48 17.63 -23.21
C GLU A 198 14.12 18.16 -21.82
N ASP A 199 12.99 17.71 -21.24
CA ASP A 199 12.53 18.11 -19.90
C ASP A 199 12.12 16.86 -19.13
N ASP A 200 12.78 16.61 -17.98
CA ASP A 200 12.47 15.48 -17.09
C ASP A 200 11.05 15.58 -16.50
N ARG A 201 10.39 16.74 -16.62
CA ARG A 201 8.99 17.01 -16.23
C ARG A 201 8.67 16.47 -14.85
N LEU A 202 9.56 16.82 -13.93
CA LEU A 202 9.44 16.46 -12.53
C LEU A 202 8.22 17.15 -11.92
N ALA A 203 7.39 16.38 -11.25
CA ALA A 203 6.30 16.89 -10.45
C ALA A 203 6.22 16.11 -9.14
N PRO A 204 5.77 16.74 -8.05
CA PRO A 204 5.62 16.07 -6.77
C PRO A 204 4.55 14.98 -6.87
N ILE A 205 4.90 13.78 -6.43
CA ILE A 205 3.96 12.67 -6.22
C ILE A 205 4.09 12.13 -4.81
N GLU A 206 3.00 11.57 -4.32
CA GLU A 206 2.97 10.80 -3.08
C GLU A 206 3.10 9.32 -3.42
N GLU A 207 4.30 8.78 -3.23
CA GLU A 207 4.56 7.35 -3.37
C GLU A 207 3.82 6.59 -2.28
N ARG A 208 3.38 5.37 -2.59
CA ARG A 208 2.56 4.58 -1.68
C ARG A 208 2.87 3.09 -1.74
N ALA A 209 2.57 2.42 -0.64
CA ALA A 209 2.58 0.97 -0.54
C ALA A 209 1.16 0.45 -0.28
N TRP A 210 0.74 -0.62 -0.96
CA TRP A 210 -0.58 -1.24 -0.81
C TRP A 210 -0.43 -2.66 -0.26
N SER A 211 -1.10 -2.94 0.86
CA SER A 211 -1.11 -4.29 1.43
C SER A 211 -1.97 -5.25 0.59
N SER A 212 -1.70 -6.55 0.68
CA SER A 212 -2.74 -7.54 0.45
C SER A 212 -3.93 -7.28 1.39
N PRO A 213 -5.15 -7.65 0.96
CA PRO A 213 -6.32 -7.54 1.80
C PRO A 213 -6.31 -8.58 2.93
N ILE A 214 -6.99 -8.26 4.03
CA ILE A 214 -7.49 -9.25 5.01
C ILE A 214 -8.99 -9.39 4.75
N PHE A 215 -9.44 -10.63 4.54
CA PHE A 215 -10.85 -10.96 4.36
C PHE A 215 -11.45 -11.36 5.70
N VAL A 216 -12.52 -10.68 6.11
CA VAL A 216 -13.23 -10.94 7.36
C VAL A 216 -14.66 -11.34 7.01
N ASP A 217 -14.91 -12.64 7.04
CA ASP A 217 -16.22 -13.22 6.83
C ASP A 217 -17.02 -13.13 8.12
N TYR A 218 -18.26 -12.64 8.03
CA TYR A 218 -19.14 -12.59 9.19
C TYR A 218 -19.67 -14.00 9.47
N ALA A 219 -19.23 -14.58 10.58
CA ALA A 219 -19.81 -15.82 11.10
C ALA A 219 -20.87 -15.48 12.15
N MET A 220 -21.99 -16.19 12.18
CA MET A 220 -22.88 -16.12 13.34
C MET A 220 -22.22 -16.90 14.50
N PRO A 221 -22.34 -16.42 15.75
CA PRO A 221 -22.03 -17.27 16.90
C PRO A 221 -22.92 -18.51 16.80
N ASP A 222 -22.27 -19.68 16.70
CA ASP A 222 -22.82 -21.02 16.48
C ASP A 222 -23.24 -21.38 15.03
N GLY A 223 -22.23 -21.62 14.19
CA GLY A 223 -22.12 -22.89 13.44
C GLY A 223 -23.13 -23.20 12.32
N VAL A 224 -23.93 -22.26 11.86
CA VAL A 224 -24.76 -22.46 10.66
C VAL A 224 -24.11 -21.79 9.46
N ALA A 225 -23.51 -22.62 8.60
CA ALA A 225 -23.00 -22.21 7.29
C ALA A 225 -24.17 -21.65 6.46
N GLY A 226 -24.31 -20.33 6.46
CA GLY A 226 -25.18 -19.60 5.56
C GLY A 226 -24.39 -19.13 4.35
N ARG A 227 -24.01 -20.03 3.45
CA ARG A 227 -23.80 -19.67 2.04
C ARG A 227 -24.91 -20.32 1.22
N PRO A 228 -25.68 -19.57 0.41
CA PRO A 228 -26.34 -20.15 -0.74
C PRO A 228 -25.32 -20.68 -1.76
#